data_AF-W6YQ85-F1
#
_entry.id   AF-W6YQ85-F1
#
_cell.length_a   1.000
_cell.length_b   1.000
_cell.length_c   1.000
_cell.angle_alpha   90.00
_cell.angle_beta   90.00
_cell.angle_gamma   90.00
#
_symmetry.space_group_name_H-M   'P 1'
#
loop_
_entity.id
_entity.type
_entity.pdbx_description
1 polymer ?
#
loop_
_entity_poly.entity_id
_entity_poly.type
_entity_poly.pdbx_seq_one_letter_code
_entity_poly.pdbx_strand_id
1 'polypeptide(L)'
;MNMMRAAYNICAAESGQGSFKRMKEHMTGHVELTRHTMFRKAAQKVDEDLEAMCKTLQGLMGDKVSRIFDDLDKDYTSALGDQPTRVLTKEEREVRSATCQILKSIDAQFEPIANGDLSSVNAATATNTRGEEPVDESAEEHDSMEDSEQESSGDSEQESSEEAGEESS
;
A
#
# COMPACT_ATOMS: atom_id res chain seq x y z
N MET A 1 13.81 -13.23 24.51
CA MET A 1 14.49 -12.85 25.77
C MET A 1 13.64 -13.29 26.95
N ASN A 2 14.11 -14.18 27.83
CA ASN A 2 13.31 -14.65 28.96
C ASN A 2 13.79 -14.00 30.26
N MET A 3 13.39 -12.76 30.50
CA MET A 3 13.81 -11.97 31.67
C MET A 3 13.34 -12.54 33.02
N MET A 4 12.29 -13.37 33.01
CA MET A 4 11.78 -14.07 34.20
C MET A 4 12.48 -15.42 34.46
N ARG A 5 13.29 -15.94 33.52
CA ARG A 5 13.91 -17.27 33.64
C ARG A 5 14.74 -17.42 34.92
N ALA A 6 15.47 -16.38 35.30
CA ALA A 6 16.28 -16.40 36.52
C ALA A 6 15.44 -16.56 37.79
N ALA A 7 14.34 -15.80 37.92
CA ALA A 7 13.42 -15.91 39.04
C ALA A 7 12.77 -17.30 39.11
N TYR A 8 12.33 -17.84 37.97
CA TYR A 8 11.75 -19.18 37.93
C TYR A 8 12.74 -20.26 38.34
N ASN A 9 14.00 -20.16 37.91
CA ASN A 9 15.04 -21.12 38.29
C ASN A 9 15.31 -21.10 39.81
N ILE A 10 15.32 -19.91 40.43
CA ILE A 10 15.49 -19.78 41.88
C ILE A 10 14.27 -20.37 42.61
N CYS A 11 13.06 -20.04 42.17
CA CYS A 11 11.83 -20.59 42.75
C CYS A 11 11.74 -22.11 42.61
N ALA A 12 12.24 -22.67 41.51
CA ALA A 12 12.26 -24.12 41.27
C ALA A 12 13.27 -24.86 42.18
N ALA A 13 14.29 -24.18 42.68
CA ALA A 13 15.28 -24.74 43.60
C ALA A 13 14.84 -24.67 45.08
N GLU A 14 13.80 -23.91 45.41
CA GLU A 14 13.30 -23.74 46.77
C GLU A 14 12.52 -24.98 47.26
N SER A 15 12.90 -25.47 48.45
CA SER A 15 12.24 -26.64 49.06
C SER A 15 12.26 -26.57 50.60
N GLY A 16 11.49 -27.46 51.24
CA GLY A 16 11.39 -27.55 52.71
C GLY A 16 10.48 -26.49 53.36
N GLN A 17 10.52 -26.42 54.69
CA GLN A 17 9.66 -25.53 55.46
C GLN A 17 9.99 -24.06 55.16
N GLY A 18 8.96 -23.25 54.91
CA GLY A 18 9.10 -21.83 54.56
C GLY A 18 9.52 -21.55 53.11
N SER A 19 9.61 -22.57 52.25
CA SER A 19 9.92 -22.41 50.82
C SER A 19 9.00 -21.42 50.12
N PHE A 20 7.69 -21.47 50.41
CA PHE A 20 6.72 -20.54 49.84
C PHE A 20 7.04 -19.08 50.15
N LYS A 21 7.46 -18.76 51.37
CA LYS A 21 7.81 -17.38 51.77
C LYS A 21 9.03 -16.90 50.98
N ARG A 22 10.08 -17.73 50.88
CA ARG A 22 11.32 -17.41 50.16
C ARG A 22 11.06 -17.28 48.65
N MET A 23 10.27 -18.19 48.09
CA MET A 23 9.85 -18.15 46.69
C MET A 23 9.11 -16.86 46.35
N LYS A 24 8.15 -16.47 47.19
CA LYS A 24 7.42 -15.20 47.04
C LYS A 24 8.36 -14.00 47.09
N GLU A 25 9.27 -13.98 48.05
CA GLU A 25 10.24 -12.89 48.20
C GLU A 25 11.17 -12.78 46.99
N HIS A 26 11.69 -13.89 46.49
CA HIS A 26 12.51 -13.93 45.27
C HIS A 26 11.74 -13.47 44.03
N MET A 27 10.52 -13.95 43.85
CA MET A 27 9.68 -13.57 42.70
C MET A 27 9.32 -12.08 42.74
N THR A 28 8.83 -11.59 43.88
CA THR A 28 8.45 -10.18 44.05
C THR A 28 9.66 -9.25 43.92
N GLY A 29 10.79 -9.59 44.54
CA GLY A 29 12.02 -8.80 44.42
C GLY A 29 12.54 -8.73 42.98
N HIS A 30 12.51 -9.85 42.26
CA HIS A 30 12.92 -9.88 40.85
C HIS A 30 12.00 -9.05 39.96
N VAL A 31 10.68 -9.16 40.15
CA VAL A 31 9.70 -8.38 39.39
C VAL A 31 9.86 -6.89 39.65
N GLU A 32 9.97 -6.45 40.91
CA GLU A 32 10.16 -5.02 41.21
C GLU A 32 11.44 -4.45 40.57
N LEU A 33 12.54 -5.21 40.61
CA LEU A 33 13.80 -4.81 39.99
C LEU A 33 13.68 -4.71 38.45
N THR A 34 12.97 -5.64 37.83
CA THR A 34 13.00 -5.84 36.37
C THR A 34 11.78 -5.30 35.63
N ARG A 35 10.67 -4.95 36.31
CA ARG A 35 9.39 -4.54 35.71
C ARG A 35 9.56 -3.46 34.65
N HIS A 36 10.25 -2.36 35.00
CA HIS A 36 10.46 -1.25 34.07
C HIS A 36 11.28 -1.65 32.85
N THR A 37 12.26 -2.55 33.03
CA THR A 37 13.08 -3.04 31.93
C THR A 37 12.32 -4.02 31.05
N MET A 38 11.49 -4.90 31.63
CA MET A 38 10.60 -5.78 30.87
C MET A 38 9.60 -4.98 30.04
N PHE A 39 8.98 -3.97 30.65
CA PHE A 39 8.07 -3.05 29.95
C PHE A 39 8.78 -2.31 28.82
N ARG A 40 9.94 -1.71 29.08
CA ARG A 40 10.70 -0.98 28.05
C ARG A 40 11.09 -1.88 26.89
N LYS A 41 11.54 -3.10 27.14
CA LYS A 41 11.90 -4.04 26.07
C LYS A 41 10.68 -4.50 25.28
N ALA A 42 9.53 -4.69 25.94
CA ALA A 42 8.29 -5.01 25.24
C ALA A 42 7.85 -3.85 24.35
N ALA A 43 7.87 -2.62 24.87
CA ALA A 43 7.55 -1.41 24.10
C ALA A 43 8.51 -1.22 22.92
N GLN A 44 9.82 -1.33 23.17
CA GLN A 44 10.83 -1.26 22.11
C GLN A 44 10.59 -2.31 21.02
N LYS A 45 10.18 -3.52 21.39
CA LYS A 45 9.89 -4.56 20.41
C LYS A 45 8.69 -4.19 19.52
N VAL A 46 7.64 -3.61 20.11
CA VAL A 46 6.50 -3.10 19.36
C VAL A 46 6.92 -1.98 18.41
N ASP A 47 7.74 -1.04 18.89
CA ASP A 47 8.27 0.05 18.05
C ASP A 47 9.08 -0.49 16.86
N GLU A 48 9.98 -1.45 17.12
CA GLU A 48 10.78 -2.12 16.08
C GLU A 48 9.89 -2.85 15.05
N ASP A 49 8.83 -3.53 15.52
CA ASP A 49 7.91 -4.27 14.65
C ASP A 49 7.06 -3.32 13.79
N LEU A 50 6.63 -2.17 14.35
CA LEU A 50 5.93 -1.13 13.60
C LEU A 50 6.84 -0.49 12.54
N GLU A 51 8.09 -0.17 12.89
CA GLU A 51 9.05 0.38 11.94
C GLU A 51 9.34 -0.61 10.80
N ALA A 52 9.48 -1.90 11.12
CA ALA A 52 9.64 -2.96 10.12
C ALA A 52 8.43 -3.09 9.20
N MET A 53 7.22 -2.93 9.72
CA MET A 53 5.99 -2.94 8.93
C MET A 53 5.94 -1.75 7.97
N CYS A 54 6.25 -0.54 8.44
CA CYS A 54 6.32 0.64 7.60
C CYS A 54 7.34 0.50 6.48
N LYS A 55 8.54 -0.01 6.78
CA LYS A 55 9.58 -0.28 5.76
C LYS A 55 9.12 -1.30 4.72
N THR A 56 8.48 -2.37 5.17
CA THR A 56 7.91 -3.39 4.27
C THR A 56 6.86 -2.79 3.34
N LEU A 57 5.95 -1.96 3.89
CA LEU A 57 4.93 -1.29 3.10
C LEU A 57 5.54 -0.33 2.06
N GLN A 58 6.55 0.44 2.47
CA GLN A 58 7.26 1.35 1.56
C GLN A 58 7.92 0.60 0.40
N GLY A 59 8.57 -0.54 0.68
CA GLY A 59 9.15 -1.39 -0.36
C GLY A 59 8.09 -1.91 -1.34
N LEU A 60 6.97 -2.43 -0.82
CA LEU A 60 5.88 -2.95 -1.64
C LEU A 60 5.24 -1.87 -2.52
N MET A 61 5.06 -0.65 -1.98
CA MET A 61 4.56 0.47 -2.77
C MET A 61 5.57 0.91 -3.83
N GLY A 62 6.87 0.96 -3.51
CA GLY A 62 7.92 1.27 -4.47
C GLY A 62 7.97 0.27 -5.63
N ASP A 63 7.90 -1.02 -5.31
CA ASP A 63 7.84 -2.09 -6.32
C ASP A 63 6.59 -1.99 -7.19
N LYS A 64 5.44 -1.68 -6.59
CA LYS A 64 4.18 -1.50 -7.32
C LYS A 64 4.24 -0.29 -8.26
N VAL A 65 4.77 0.83 -7.81
CA VAL A 65 4.94 2.04 -8.64
C VAL A 65 5.88 1.75 -9.81
N SER A 66 6.99 1.05 -9.56
CA SER A 66 7.95 0.69 -10.60
C SER A 66 7.31 -0.20 -11.67
N ARG A 67 6.52 -1.21 -11.25
CA ARG A 67 5.76 -2.05 -12.19
C ARG A 67 4.75 -1.26 -13.01
N ILE A 68 3.98 -0.39 -12.38
CA ILE A 68 3.01 0.46 -13.09
C ILE A 68 3.74 1.34 -14.10
N PHE A 69 4.89 1.91 -13.73
CA PHE A 69 5.70 2.70 -14.64
C PHE A 69 6.20 1.89 -15.83
N ASP A 70 6.75 0.70 -15.59
CA ASP A 70 7.23 -0.20 -16.65
C ASP A 70 6.09 -0.64 -17.59
N ASP A 71 4.89 -0.86 -17.05
CA ASP A 71 3.73 -1.24 -17.85
C ASP A 71 3.21 -0.06 -18.66
N LEU A 72 3.16 1.14 -18.08
CA LEU A 72 2.84 2.37 -18.81
C LEU A 72 3.87 2.64 -19.92
N ASP A 73 5.17 2.52 -19.66
CA ASP A 73 6.21 2.74 -20.65
C ASP A 73 6.08 1.77 -21.83
N LYS A 74 5.80 0.49 -21.57
CA LYS A 74 5.51 -0.50 -22.62
C LYS A 74 4.27 -0.14 -23.42
N ASP A 75 3.18 0.24 -22.75
CA ASP A 75 1.91 0.57 -23.41
C ASP A 75 2.05 1.83 -24.28
N TYR A 76 2.70 2.87 -23.77
CA TYR A 76 2.99 4.09 -24.52
C TYR A 76 3.93 3.83 -25.69
N THR A 77 5.01 3.08 -25.50
CA THR A 77 5.97 2.74 -26.57
C THR A 77 5.31 1.89 -27.66
N SER A 78 4.44 0.95 -27.25
CA SER A 78 3.65 0.14 -28.17
C SER A 78 2.64 0.98 -28.96
N ALA A 79 1.92 1.91 -28.30
CA ALA A 79 0.96 2.80 -28.94
C ALA A 79 1.62 3.80 -29.90
N LEU A 80 2.83 4.28 -29.59
CA LEU A 80 3.64 5.13 -30.48
C LEU A 80 4.23 4.37 -31.68
N GLY A 81 4.00 3.05 -31.77
CA GLY A 81 4.39 2.24 -32.92
C GLY A 81 5.89 1.91 -32.97
N ASP A 82 6.60 2.01 -31.84
CA ASP A 82 7.97 1.51 -31.71
C ASP A 82 7.98 0.02 -31.32
N GLN A 83 7.21 -0.78 -32.05
CA GLN A 83 7.29 -2.24 -31.98
C GLN A 83 8.46 -2.69 -32.87
N PRO A 84 9.58 -3.19 -32.30
CA PRO A 84 10.72 -3.68 -33.10
C PRO A 84 10.38 -4.96 -33.89
N THR A 85 9.22 -5.55 -33.66
CA THR A 85 8.78 -6.83 -34.21
C THR A 85 8.12 -6.72 -35.59
N ARG A 86 7.62 -5.55 -35.99
CA ARG A 86 7.05 -5.35 -37.33
C ARG A 86 8.13 -4.83 -38.28
N VAL A 87 8.59 -5.68 -39.19
CA VAL A 87 9.41 -5.25 -40.33
C VAL A 87 8.55 -4.32 -41.20
N LEU A 88 8.70 -3.01 -41.00
CA LEU A 88 8.04 -1.99 -41.80
C LEU A 88 8.52 -2.06 -43.24
N THR A 89 7.61 -1.90 -44.20
CA THR A 89 8.01 -1.73 -45.60
C THR A 89 8.84 -0.45 -45.75
N LYS A 90 9.59 -0.35 -46.85
CA LYS A 90 10.43 0.83 -47.11
C LYS A 90 9.59 2.13 -47.10
N GLU A 91 8.38 2.09 -47.66
CA GLU A 91 7.47 3.23 -47.68
C GLU A 91 6.97 3.60 -46.27
N GLU A 92 6.59 2.60 -45.47
CA GLU A 92 6.15 2.84 -44.08
C GLU A 92 7.26 3.46 -43.23
N ARG A 93 8.52 3.03 -43.44
CA ARG A 93 9.69 3.60 -42.74
C ARG A 93 9.92 5.06 -43.12
N GLU A 94 9.75 5.41 -44.39
CA GLU A 94 9.93 6.78 -44.90
C GLU A 94 8.86 7.73 -44.35
N VAL A 95 7.60 7.29 -44.36
CA VAL A 95 6.49 8.03 -43.74
C VAL A 95 6.73 8.21 -42.24
N ARG A 96 7.13 7.15 -41.52
CA ARG A 96 7.41 7.24 -40.07
C ARG A 96 8.56 8.19 -39.78
N SER A 97 9.62 8.18 -40.59
CA SER A 97 10.74 9.11 -40.46
C SER A 97 10.29 10.56 -40.65
N ALA A 98 9.45 10.83 -41.65
CA ALA A 98 8.90 12.16 -41.89
C ALA A 98 8.01 12.61 -40.73
N THR A 99 7.11 11.75 -40.24
CA THR A 99 6.25 12.05 -39.08
C THR A 99 7.05 12.30 -37.81
N CYS A 100 8.07 11.47 -37.51
CA CYS A 100 8.96 11.70 -36.37
C CYS A 100 9.73 13.02 -36.49
N GLN A 101 10.11 13.43 -37.70
CA GLN A 101 10.80 14.70 -37.92
C GLN A 101 9.88 15.90 -37.64
N ILE A 102 8.60 15.80 -38.03
CA ILE A 102 7.57 16.80 -37.71
C ILE A 102 7.31 16.83 -36.20
N LEU A 103 7.13 15.68 -35.55
CA LEU A 103 6.90 15.62 -34.12
C LEU A 103 8.07 16.23 -33.32
N LYS A 104 9.32 15.94 -33.71
CA LYS A 104 10.51 16.54 -33.07
C LYS A 104 10.59 18.06 -33.25
N SER A 105 10.15 18.59 -34.40
CA SER A 105 10.15 20.05 -34.61
C SER A 105 9.05 20.76 -33.82
N ILE A 106 7.95 20.06 -33.55
CA ILE A 106 6.86 20.53 -32.70
C ILE A 106 7.27 20.43 -31.22
N ASP A 107 7.87 19.32 -30.79
CA ASP A 107 8.32 19.09 -29.41
C ASP A 107 9.32 20.16 -28.95
N ALA A 108 10.24 20.57 -29.83
CA ALA A 108 11.16 21.68 -29.58
C ALA A 108 10.46 23.03 -29.28
N GLN A 109 9.22 23.23 -29.74
CA GLN A 109 8.42 24.43 -29.44
C GLN A 109 7.73 24.33 -28.08
N PHE A 110 7.49 23.11 -27.58
CA PHE A 110 6.89 22.85 -26.28
C PHE A 110 7.93 22.66 -25.17
N GLU A 111 9.20 22.41 -25.51
CA GLU A 111 10.30 22.24 -24.56
C GLU A 111 10.40 23.38 -23.51
N PRO A 112 10.25 24.68 -23.85
CA PRO A 112 10.23 25.74 -22.83
C PRO A 112 9.04 25.64 -21.86
N ILE A 113 7.87 25.25 -22.37
CA ILE A 113 6.63 25.12 -21.58
C ILE A 113 6.74 23.91 -20.64
N ALA A 114 7.25 22.79 -21.13
CA ALA A 114 7.49 21.57 -20.34
C ALA A 114 8.53 21.81 -19.22
N ASN A 115 9.50 22.68 -19.45
CA ASN A 115 10.50 23.11 -18.47
C ASN A 115 10.00 24.23 -17.53
N GLY A 116 8.74 24.65 -17.65
CA GLY A 116 8.12 25.65 -16.76
C GLY A 116 8.45 27.10 -17.11
N ASP A 117 9.02 27.38 -18.28
CA ASP A 117 9.27 28.73 -18.79
C ASP A 117 8.10 29.21 -19.66
N LEU A 118 7.20 29.97 -19.04
CA LEU A 118 5.99 30.52 -19.67
C LEU A 118 6.21 31.90 -20.32
N SER A 119 7.46 32.38 -20.39
CA SER A 119 7.76 33.74 -20.85
C SER A 119 7.35 34.01 -22.32
N SER A 120 7.14 32.98 -23.15
CA SER A 120 6.77 33.13 -24.57
C SER A 120 5.26 33.19 -24.86
N VAL A 121 4.38 32.84 -23.91
CA VAL A 121 2.92 32.71 -24.14
C VAL A 121 2.23 34.08 -24.29
N ASN A 122 2.86 35.18 -23.85
CA ASN A 122 2.22 36.51 -23.86
C ASN A 122 2.34 37.27 -25.19
N ALA A 123 2.97 36.73 -26.23
CA ALA A 123 3.22 37.46 -27.48
C ALA A 123 2.20 37.18 -28.63
N ALA A 124 1.36 36.15 -28.53
CA ALA A 124 0.58 35.65 -29.67
C ALA A 124 -0.96 35.80 -29.59
N THR A 125 -1.52 36.36 -28.53
CA THR A 125 -2.98 36.55 -28.39
C THR A 125 -3.39 38.02 -28.43
N ALA A 126 -3.08 38.69 -29.54
CA ALA A 126 -3.65 40.00 -29.83
C ALA A 126 -3.98 40.17 -31.33
N THR A 127 -4.96 39.38 -31.82
CA THR A 127 -5.96 39.78 -32.83
C THR A 127 -6.81 38.55 -33.20
N ASN A 128 -8.06 38.46 -32.77
CA ASN A 128 -9.27 38.66 -33.61
C ASN A 128 -10.55 38.06 -32.97
N THR A 129 -11.50 38.96 -32.66
CA THR A 129 -12.98 38.84 -32.82
C THR A 129 -13.79 37.69 -32.19
N ARG A 130 -14.39 38.03 -31.03
CA ARG A 130 -15.84 38.03 -30.67
C ARG A 130 -16.85 37.38 -31.64
N GLY A 131 -17.70 36.49 -31.10
CA GLY A 131 -19.01 36.07 -31.62
C GLY A 131 -19.50 34.82 -30.87
N GLU A 132 -20.26 35.00 -29.79
CA GLU A 132 -21.66 34.53 -29.64
C GLU A 132 -21.82 33.04 -29.30
N GLU A 133 -22.29 32.81 -28.07
CA GLU A 133 -22.88 31.56 -27.59
C GLU A 133 -24.13 31.21 -28.40
N PRO A 134 -24.44 29.91 -28.53
CA PRO A 134 -25.80 29.49 -28.30
C PRO A 134 -25.89 28.33 -27.30
N VAL A 135 -26.80 28.53 -26.36
CA VAL A 135 -27.47 27.54 -25.52
C VAL A 135 -28.08 26.45 -26.40
N ASP A 136 -27.89 25.18 -26.04
CA ASP A 136 -28.80 24.12 -26.46
C ASP A 136 -29.07 23.16 -25.30
N GLU A 137 -30.33 23.18 -24.86
CA GLU A 137 -30.92 22.26 -23.91
C GLU A 137 -31.27 20.95 -24.66
N SER A 138 -30.70 19.83 -24.22
CA SER A 138 -31.38 18.55 -24.44
C SER A 138 -31.23 17.69 -23.19
N ALA A 139 -32.37 17.58 -22.50
CA ALA A 139 -32.63 16.61 -21.46
C ALA A 139 -32.53 15.20 -22.05
N GLU A 140 -31.83 14.30 -21.35
CA GLU A 140 -32.06 12.87 -21.46
C GLU A 140 -31.98 12.29 -20.04
N GLU A 141 -33.15 11.91 -19.54
CA GLU A 141 -33.35 11.12 -18.33
C GLU A 141 -32.77 9.71 -18.58
N HIS A 142 -31.95 9.20 -17.66
CA HIS A 142 -31.62 7.77 -17.65
C HIS A 142 -31.55 7.22 -16.23
N ASP A 143 -32.70 6.69 -15.84
CA ASP A 143 -32.92 5.41 -15.17
C ASP A 143 -32.15 5.08 -13.88
N SER A 144 -32.88 5.27 -12.78
CA SER A 144 -32.93 4.49 -11.54
C SER A 144 -32.08 3.21 -11.48
N MET A 145 -30.97 3.26 -10.73
CA MET A 145 -30.33 2.06 -10.19
C MET A 145 -31.08 1.65 -8.90
N GLU A 146 -31.81 0.55 -9.00
CA GLU A 146 -32.49 -0.14 -7.90
C GLU A 146 -31.44 -0.93 -7.10
N ASP A 147 -31.15 -0.45 -5.89
CA ASP A 147 -30.23 -1.09 -4.94
C ASP A 147 -30.96 -2.21 -4.20
N SER A 148 -30.60 -3.46 -4.48
CA SER A 148 -31.12 -4.63 -3.79
C SER A 148 -30.15 -5.02 -2.67
N GLU A 149 -30.39 -4.48 -1.47
CA GLU A 149 -29.74 -4.94 -0.24
C GLU A 149 -30.28 -6.33 0.14
N GLN A 150 -29.48 -7.37 -0.08
CA GLN A 150 -29.78 -8.72 0.38
C GLN A 150 -29.06 -9.00 1.71
N GLU A 151 -29.71 -8.62 2.80
CA GLU A 151 -29.37 -9.04 4.17
C GLU A 151 -29.62 -10.57 4.31
N SER A 152 -28.55 -11.36 4.40
CA SER A 152 -28.61 -12.78 4.72
C SER A 152 -28.21 -12.99 6.19
N SER A 153 -29.21 -12.92 7.06
CA SER A 153 -29.11 -13.37 8.45
C SER A 153 -29.17 -14.90 8.48
N GLY A 154 -28.01 -15.55 8.61
CA GLY A 154 -27.91 -16.98 8.91
C GLY A 154 -27.74 -17.21 10.41
N ASP A 155 -28.86 -17.45 11.08
CA ASP A 155 -28.95 -17.96 12.46
C ASP A 155 -29.22 -19.47 12.44
N SER A 156 -28.27 -20.23 12.97
CA SER A 156 -28.39 -21.55 13.61
C SER A 156 -26.95 -22.04 13.89
N GLU A 157 -26.58 -22.50 15.08
CA GLU A 157 -26.95 -23.79 15.65
C GLU A 157 -26.84 -23.78 17.19
N GLN A 158 -28.00 -23.93 17.83
CA GLN A 158 -28.39 -24.93 18.83
C GLN A 158 -27.34 -25.60 19.75
N GLU A 159 -27.63 -25.52 21.05
CA GLU A 159 -27.11 -26.34 22.16
C GLU A 159 -27.37 -27.86 21.98
N SER A 160 -26.44 -28.73 22.42
CA SER A 160 -26.80 -29.96 23.16
C SER A 160 -25.60 -30.60 23.89
N SER A 161 -25.76 -30.68 25.22
CA SER A 161 -25.44 -31.80 26.14
C SER A 161 -24.05 -32.44 26.25
N GLU A 162 -23.48 -32.27 27.46
CA GLU A 162 -22.92 -33.29 28.36
C GLU A 162 -22.65 -34.71 27.83
N GLU A 163 -21.41 -35.19 28.02
CA GLU A 163 -21.22 -36.55 28.56
C GLU A 163 -19.92 -36.65 29.38
N ALA A 164 -20.06 -37.28 30.54
CA ALA A 164 -19.02 -37.62 31.49
C ALA A 164 -18.23 -38.86 31.03
N GLY A 165 -16.98 -38.97 31.47
CA GLY A 165 -16.16 -40.17 31.31
C GLY A 165 -15.07 -40.23 32.37
N GLU A 166 -15.41 -40.86 33.48
CA GLU A 166 -14.51 -41.33 34.54
C GLU A 166 -13.56 -42.45 34.07
N GLU A 167 -12.42 -42.54 34.75
CA GLU A 167 -11.60 -43.72 35.10
C GLU A 167 -11.22 -44.80 34.05
N SER A 168 -9.91 -45.08 33.96
CA SER A 168 -9.32 -46.37 34.39
C SER A 168 -7.79 -46.33 34.22
N SER A 169 -7.06 -46.46 35.34
CA SER A 169 -6.29 -47.65 35.79
C SER A 169 -4.92 -47.82 35.14
#